data_AF-A0A7W1TYX0-F1
#
_entry.id   AF-A0A7W1TYX0-F1
#
_cell.length_a   1.000
_cell.length_b   1.000
_cell.length_c   1.000
_cell.angle_alpha   90.00
_cell.angle_beta   90.00
_cell.angle_gamma   90.00
#
_symmetry.space_group_name_H-M   'P 1'
#
loop_
_entity.id
_entity.type
_entity.pdbx_description
1 polymer ?
#
loop_
_entity_poly.entity_id
_entity_poly.type
_entity_poly.pdbx_seq_one_letter_code
_entity_poly.pdbx_strand_id
1 'polypeptide(L)'
;PPPPPPLGELCELCHVDLRTEWGMPHGHLVDLHERSLACACRACYLLFTQPRAGGRYRAVPERYLSLPDLNFSAADWDTLGIPVDVAFFFMNSELERVAAFYPGPAGATESLLALDAWDAIVADLPVLASLDPDVEAFLVRGAGRRGGDGKVEGFVVPIDACYELVGHLRRLWQGFDGGKEANDAIDAFFARLQERSVPADAGTAPARSEAEV
;
A
#
# COMPACT_ATOMS: atom_id res chain seq x y z
N PRO A 1 36.24 4.21 11.75
CA PRO A 1 35.38 4.57 10.60
C PRO A 1 34.02 5.02 11.14
N PRO A 2 33.36 6.04 10.56
CA PRO A 2 31.98 6.34 10.94
C PRO A 2 31.07 5.14 10.62
N PRO A 3 30.00 4.93 11.40
CA PRO A 3 29.04 3.87 11.11
C PRO A 3 28.40 4.09 9.74
N PRO A 4 28.07 3.03 9.00
CA PRO A 4 27.32 3.19 7.76
C PRO A 4 25.99 3.89 8.09
N PRO A 5 25.52 4.77 7.21
CA PRO A 5 24.22 5.41 7.39
C PRO A 5 23.12 4.35 7.46
N PRO A 6 22.04 4.56 8.25
CA PRO A 6 20.91 3.66 8.25
C PRO A 6 20.34 3.46 6.84
N LEU A 7 19.79 2.26 6.59
CA LEU A 7 19.11 1.92 5.34
C LEU A 7 18.00 2.95 5.09
N GLY A 8 18.02 3.57 3.90
CA GLY A 8 17.11 4.66 3.52
C GLY A 8 17.70 6.08 3.53
N GLU A 9 18.97 6.27 3.90
CA GLU A 9 19.62 7.59 3.78
C GLU A 9 20.37 7.81 2.45
N LEU A 10 20.56 6.77 1.65
CA LEU A 10 21.23 6.83 0.35
C LEU A 10 20.29 6.36 -0.76
N CYS A 11 20.43 6.95 -1.95
CA CYS A 11 19.79 6.41 -3.14
C CYS A 11 20.41 5.04 -3.48
N GLU A 12 19.59 4.02 -3.68
CA GLU A 12 20.07 2.67 -3.95
C GLU A 12 20.63 2.48 -5.37
N LEU A 13 20.43 3.45 -6.26
CA LEU A 13 20.95 3.41 -7.63
C LEU A 13 22.26 4.21 -7.79
N CYS A 14 22.30 5.44 -7.31
CA CYS A 14 23.47 6.32 -7.48
C CYS A 14 24.23 6.64 -6.19
N HIS A 15 23.75 6.16 -5.03
CA HIS A 15 24.35 6.37 -3.71
C HIS A 15 24.48 7.83 -3.26
N VAL A 16 23.73 8.75 -3.87
CA VAL A 16 23.64 10.13 -3.36
C VAL A 16 22.93 10.15 -2.00
N ASP A 17 23.35 11.05 -1.11
CA ASP A 17 22.74 11.25 0.20
C ASP A 17 21.36 11.92 0.05
N LEU A 18 20.31 11.18 0.37
CA LEU A 18 18.92 11.63 0.22
C LEU A 18 18.56 12.74 1.20
N ARG A 19 19.29 12.89 2.30
CA ARG A 19 19.07 13.98 3.28
C ARG A 19 19.49 15.33 2.72
N THR A 20 20.35 15.32 1.70
CA THR A 20 20.89 16.53 1.08
C THR A 20 20.08 17.02 -0.12
N GLU A 21 19.03 16.29 -0.53
CA GLU A 21 18.15 16.63 -1.66
C GLU A 21 17.16 17.77 -1.35
N TRP A 22 17.68 18.92 -0.92
CA TRP A 22 16.96 20.21 -0.83
C TRP A 22 15.62 20.19 -0.07
N GLY A 23 15.49 19.32 0.93
CA GLY A 23 14.26 19.21 1.74
C GLY A 23 13.05 18.60 1.02
N MET A 24 13.26 18.01 -0.16
CA MET A 24 12.23 17.26 -0.87
C MET A 24 12.19 15.81 -0.32
N PRO A 25 11.01 15.23 -0.07
CA PRO A 25 10.94 13.80 0.23
C PRO A 25 11.51 12.99 -0.94
N HIS A 26 12.27 11.94 -0.64
CA HIS A 26 12.78 11.03 -1.67
C HIS A 26 11.62 10.18 -2.22
N GLY A 27 11.79 9.69 -3.45
CA GLY A 27 10.85 8.77 -4.05
C GLY A 27 11.22 7.31 -3.74
N HIS A 28 10.27 6.41 -3.96
CA HIS A 28 10.51 4.96 -3.90
C HIS A 28 10.35 4.31 -5.26
N LEU A 29 11.12 3.23 -5.46
CA LEU A 29 10.95 2.29 -6.56
C LEU A 29 10.55 0.94 -5.98
N VAL A 30 9.71 0.19 -6.68
CA VAL A 30 9.52 -1.24 -6.42
C VAL A 30 10.51 -2.00 -7.30
N ASP A 31 11.35 -2.83 -6.69
CA ASP A 31 12.09 -3.89 -7.37
C ASP A 31 11.14 -5.05 -7.62
N LEU A 32 10.72 -5.26 -8.87
CA LEU A 32 9.76 -6.30 -9.23
C LEU A 32 10.32 -7.71 -9.07
N HIS A 33 11.65 -7.88 -9.09
CA HIS A 33 12.29 -9.18 -8.97
C HIS A 33 12.52 -9.56 -7.51
N GLU A 34 13.04 -8.62 -6.71
CA GLU A 34 13.25 -8.84 -5.27
C GLU A 34 12.01 -8.57 -4.42
N ARG A 35 10.97 -7.96 -5.02
CA ARG A 35 9.71 -7.59 -4.38
C ARG A 35 9.92 -6.73 -3.14
N SER A 36 10.82 -5.76 -3.28
CA SER A 36 11.26 -4.85 -2.24
C SER A 36 11.13 -3.40 -2.68
N LEU A 37 11.10 -2.48 -1.70
CA LEU A 37 11.17 -1.06 -1.97
C LEU A 37 12.63 -0.60 -1.95
N ALA A 38 12.98 0.24 -2.91
CA ALA A 38 14.27 0.89 -3.01
C ALA A 38 14.13 2.41 -2.91
N CYS A 39 14.94 3.07 -2.08
CA CYS A 39 14.96 4.52 -1.98
C CYS A 39 15.65 5.15 -3.19
N ALA A 40 15.03 6.15 -3.81
CA ALA A 40 15.54 6.81 -5.01
C ALA A 40 15.57 8.32 -4.88
N CYS A 41 16.68 8.92 -5.30
CA CYS A 41 16.76 10.37 -5.50
C CYS A 41 15.83 10.81 -6.63
N ARG A 42 15.50 12.10 -6.71
CA ARG A 42 14.54 12.59 -7.71
C ARG A 42 14.97 12.26 -9.14
N ALA A 43 16.25 12.42 -9.46
CA ALA A 43 16.78 12.13 -10.78
C ALA A 43 16.65 10.64 -11.14
N CYS A 44 16.96 9.75 -10.20
CA CYS A 44 16.83 8.31 -10.40
C CYS A 44 15.37 7.87 -10.49
N TYR A 45 14.49 8.41 -9.64
CA TYR A 45 13.05 8.13 -9.65
C TYR A 45 12.43 8.40 -11.03
N LEU A 46 12.75 9.55 -11.64
CA LEU A 46 12.22 9.96 -12.94
C LEU A 46 12.58 9.02 -14.10
N LEU A 47 13.60 8.16 -13.95
CA LEU A 47 13.95 7.18 -14.97
C LEU A 47 12.96 6.00 -15.04
N PHE A 48 12.13 5.82 -14.00
CA PHE A 48 11.24 4.66 -13.84
C PHE A 48 9.76 5.04 -13.71
N THR A 49 9.40 6.31 -13.96
CA THR A 49 7.99 6.78 -13.96
C THR A 49 7.21 6.28 -15.16
N GLN A 50 7.90 5.90 -16.24
CA GLN A 50 7.27 5.31 -17.41
C GLN A 50 7.44 3.80 -17.38
N PRO A 51 6.34 3.02 -17.42
CA PRO A 51 6.42 1.57 -17.50
C PRO A 51 7.13 1.17 -18.80
N ARG A 52 8.30 0.55 -18.68
CA ARG A 52 8.98 -0.13 -19.78
C ARG A 52 8.71 -1.62 -19.66
N ALA A 53 8.32 -2.27 -20.75
CA ALA A 53 8.14 -3.72 -20.78
C ALA A 53 9.43 -4.42 -20.31
N GLY A 54 9.33 -5.23 -19.24
CA GLY A 54 10.45 -5.98 -18.67
C GLY A 54 11.43 -5.18 -17.80
N GLY A 55 11.07 -3.98 -17.33
CA GLY A 55 11.90 -3.22 -16.39
C GLY A 55 11.95 -3.85 -15.00
N ARG A 56 13.14 -3.93 -14.38
CA ARG A 56 13.32 -4.42 -13.00
C ARG A 56 12.67 -3.51 -11.95
N TYR A 57 12.72 -2.20 -12.18
CA TYR A 57 12.24 -1.20 -11.24
C TYR A 57 11.04 -0.44 -11.79
N ARG A 58 10.11 -0.11 -10.91
CA ARG A 58 8.96 0.73 -11.21
C ARG A 58 8.82 1.83 -10.17
N ALA A 59 8.60 3.07 -10.61
CA ALA A 59 8.40 4.18 -9.69
C ALA A 59 7.06 4.05 -8.94
N VAL A 60 7.09 4.26 -7.63
CA VAL A 60 5.88 4.34 -6.81
C VAL A 60 5.19 5.69 -7.07
N PRO A 61 3.91 5.72 -7.48
CA PRO A 61 3.21 6.96 -7.79
C PRO A 61 2.86 7.75 -6.51
N GLU A 62 2.36 8.98 -6.69
CA GLU A 62 1.90 9.83 -5.58
C GLU A 62 0.36 9.90 -5.51
N ARG A 63 -0.33 8.89 -6.03
CA ARG A 63 -1.79 8.85 -6.16
C ARG A 63 -2.45 8.33 -4.88
N TYR A 64 -3.30 9.15 -4.27
CA TYR A 64 -4.12 8.81 -3.11
C TYR A 64 -5.59 9.09 -3.41
N LEU A 65 -6.44 8.05 -3.35
CA LEU A 65 -7.88 8.16 -3.57
C LEU A 65 -8.64 7.60 -2.37
N SER A 66 -9.73 8.25 -2.00
CA SER A 66 -10.70 7.72 -1.03
C SER A 66 -11.92 7.22 -1.78
N LEU A 67 -12.51 6.11 -1.32
CA LEU A 67 -13.62 5.43 -1.97
C LEU A 67 -14.88 5.54 -1.11
N PRO A 68 -15.53 6.72 -1.04
CA PRO A 68 -16.70 6.92 -0.18
C PRO A 68 -17.87 6.02 -0.55
N ASP A 69 -17.99 5.63 -1.82
CA ASP A 69 -19.05 4.77 -2.36
C ASP A 69 -18.63 3.30 -2.48
N LEU A 70 -17.58 2.89 -1.77
CA LEU A 70 -17.17 1.49 -1.72
C LEU A 70 -18.33 0.60 -1.26
N ASN A 71 -18.69 -0.36 -2.11
CA ASN A 71 -19.62 -1.44 -1.78
C ASN A 71 -18.84 -2.65 -1.27
N PHE A 72 -18.31 -2.53 -0.05
CA PHE A 72 -17.61 -3.61 0.64
C PHE A 72 -18.17 -3.72 2.05
N SER A 73 -18.90 -4.79 2.32
CA SER A 73 -19.61 -4.96 3.57
C SER A 73 -18.75 -5.59 4.66
N ALA A 74 -19.22 -5.55 5.90
CA ALA A 74 -18.59 -6.30 6.99
C ALA A 74 -18.65 -7.83 6.75
N ALA A 75 -19.66 -8.34 6.03
CA ALA A 75 -19.73 -9.75 5.68
C ALA A 75 -18.67 -10.15 4.65
N ASP A 76 -18.38 -9.25 3.69
CA ASP A 76 -17.28 -9.44 2.74
C ASP A 76 -15.95 -9.43 3.49
N TRP A 77 -15.78 -8.52 4.46
CA TRP A 77 -14.61 -8.47 5.35
C TRP A 77 -14.40 -9.76 6.15
N ASP A 78 -15.44 -10.28 6.78
CA ASP A 78 -15.34 -11.51 7.58
C ASP A 78 -14.98 -12.73 6.73
N THR A 79 -15.44 -12.76 5.48
CA THR A 79 -15.10 -13.81 4.51
C THR A 79 -13.60 -13.81 4.17
N LEU A 80 -12.92 -12.67 4.32
CA LEU A 80 -11.48 -12.55 4.09
C LEU A 80 -10.62 -13.28 5.12
N GLY A 81 -11.20 -13.68 6.26
CA GLY A 81 -10.48 -14.35 7.35
C GLY A 81 -9.29 -13.57 7.92
N ILE A 82 -9.27 -12.25 7.72
CA ILE A 82 -8.18 -11.38 8.17
C ILE A 82 -8.36 -11.13 9.68
N PRO A 83 -7.36 -11.45 10.52
CA PRO A 83 -7.51 -11.45 11.97
C PRO A 83 -7.45 -10.05 12.60
N VAL A 84 -7.17 -9.01 11.81
CA VAL A 84 -6.96 -7.61 12.18
C VAL A 84 -7.89 -6.71 11.38
N ASP A 85 -7.99 -5.42 11.72
CA ASP A 85 -8.93 -4.48 11.09
C ASP A 85 -8.34 -3.72 9.89
N VAL A 86 -7.16 -4.11 9.40
CA VAL A 86 -6.47 -3.45 8.29
C VAL A 86 -5.88 -4.47 7.33
N ALA A 87 -6.11 -4.28 6.04
CA ALA A 87 -5.53 -5.09 4.98
C ALA A 87 -5.25 -4.24 3.75
N PHE A 88 -4.30 -4.66 2.93
CA PHE A 88 -4.07 -4.06 1.62
C PHE A 88 -3.90 -5.12 0.55
N PHE A 89 -4.28 -4.75 -0.66
CA PHE A 89 -4.31 -5.62 -1.83
C PHE A 89 -3.63 -4.93 -3.00
N PHE A 90 -2.85 -5.65 -3.78
CA PHE A 90 -2.32 -5.14 -5.03
C PHE A 90 -2.25 -6.23 -6.09
N MET A 91 -2.27 -5.82 -7.36
CA MET A 91 -2.04 -6.74 -8.48
C MET A 91 -0.54 -7.04 -8.55
N ASN A 92 -0.15 -8.30 -8.33
CA ASN A 92 1.21 -8.75 -8.55
C ASN A 92 1.35 -9.14 -10.02
N SER A 93 2.13 -8.38 -10.79
CA SER A 93 2.24 -8.62 -12.23
C SER A 93 3.04 -9.88 -12.58
N GLU A 94 3.97 -10.31 -11.72
CA GLU A 94 4.79 -11.51 -11.95
C GLU A 94 3.98 -12.80 -11.74
N LEU A 95 3.08 -12.81 -10.76
CA LEU A 95 2.20 -13.94 -10.43
C LEU A 95 0.83 -13.86 -11.11
N GLU A 96 0.56 -12.75 -11.82
CA GLU A 96 -0.72 -12.45 -12.48
C GLU A 96 -1.94 -12.65 -11.57
N ARG A 97 -1.82 -12.26 -10.30
CA ARG A 97 -2.87 -12.42 -9.28
C ARG A 97 -2.86 -11.27 -8.28
N VAL A 98 -3.99 -11.06 -7.61
CA VAL A 98 -4.06 -10.16 -6.47
C VAL A 98 -3.37 -10.81 -5.27
N ALA A 99 -2.47 -10.07 -4.64
CA ALA A 99 -1.85 -10.45 -3.38
C ALA A 99 -2.47 -9.65 -2.24
N ALA A 100 -2.78 -10.32 -1.13
CA ALA A 100 -3.42 -9.75 0.05
C ALA A 100 -2.45 -9.78 1.22
N PHE A 101 -2.31 -8.64 1.91
CA PHE A 101 -1.42 -8.51 3.05
C PHE A 101 -2.12 -7.81 4.21
N TYR A 102 -1.73 -8.17 5.42
CA TYR A 102 -2.13 -7.46 6.63
C TYR A 102 -0.94 -7.27 7.58
N PRO A 103 -0.95 -6.22 8.42
CA PRO A 103 0.10 -6.02 9.41
C PRO A 103 0.14 -7.17 10.42
N GLY A 104 1.33 -7.71 10.67
CA GLY A 104 1.60 -8.72 11.69
C GLY A 104 2.88 -8.41 12.48
N PRO A 105 3.18 -9.18 13.54
CA PRO A 105 4.36 -8.95 14.39
C PRO A 105 5.70 -9.09 13.64
N ALA A 106 5.72 -9.88 12.55
CA ALA A 106 6.89 -10.03 11.68
C ALA A 106 6.96 -8.95 10.57
N GLY A 107 5.96 -8.08 10.45
CA GLY A 107 5.78 -7.17 9.31
C GLY A 107 4.56 -7.57 8.46
N ALA A 108 4.62 -7.31 7.16
CA ALA A 108 3.52 -7.59 6.25
C ALA A 108 3.35 -9.12 6.14
N THR A 109 2.18 -9.61 6.56
CA THR A 109 1.85 -11.03 6.50
C THR A 109 0.96 -11.26 5.30
N GLU A 110 1.40 -12.11 4.37
CA GLU A 110 0.58 -12.51 3.21
C GLU A 110 -0.58 -13.38 3.71
N SER A 111 -1.81 -13.04 3.29
CA SER A 111 -2.98 -13.89 3.53
C SER A 111 -2.97 -15.05 2.55
N LEU A 112 -2.95 -16.28 3.07
CA LEU A 112 -2.96 -17.52 2.28
C LEU A 112 -4.36 -18.07 2.02
N LEU A 113 -5.42 -17.30 2.28
CA LEU A 113 -6.79 -17.76 2.03
C LEU A 113 -6.98 -18.10 0.54
N ALA A 114 -7.78 -19.12 0.28
CA ALA A 114 -7.89 -19.75 -1.04
C ALA A 114 -8.30 -18.72 -2.11
N LEU A 115 -7.54 -18.70 -3.20
CA LEU A 115 -7.65 -17.77 -4.32
C LEU A 115 -9.07 -17.66 -4.90
N ASP A 116 -9.87 -18.73 -4.79
CA ASP A 116 -11.22 -18.83 -5.34
C ASP A 116 -12.26 -17.97 -4.59
N ALA A 117 -12.16 -17.85 -3.26
CA ALA A 117 -12.99 -16.93 -2.48
C ALA A 117 -12.60 -15.47 -2.77
N TRP A 118 -11.33 -15.22 -3.07
CA TRP A 118 -10.80 -13.90 -3.38
C TRP A 118 -11.17 -13.44 -4.78
N ASP A 119 -11.07 -14.30 -5.79
CA ASP A 119 -11.40 -13.94 -7.17
C ASP A 119 -12.84 -13.44 -7.32
N ALA A 120 -13.79 -14.02 -6.56
CA ALA A 120 -15.18 -13.58 -6.55
C ALA A 120 -15.36 -12.18 -5.94
N ILE A 121 -14.70 -11.91 -4.82
CA ILE A 121 -14.76 -10.60 -4.14
C ILE A 121 -14.03 -9.52 -4.95
N VAL A 122 -12.90 -9.88 -5.56
CA VAL A 122 -12.07 -9.01 -6.41
C VAL A 122 -12.78 -8.67 -7.73
N ALA A 123 -13.49 -9.64 -8.33
CA ALA A 123 -14.25 -9.41 -9.57
C ALA A 123 -15.32 -8.33 -9.39
N ASP A 124 -15.89 -8.22 -8.18
CA ASP A 124 -16.92 -7.23 -7.84
C ASP A 124 -16.34 -5.87 -7.37
N LEU A 125 -15.01 -5.70 -7.41
CA LEU A 125 -14.31 -4.45 -7.05
C LEU A 125 -13.63 -3.80 -8.26
N PRO A 126 -14.35 -3.00 -9.08
CA PRO A 126 -13.81 -2.32 -10.25
C PRO A 126 -12.54 -1.50 -9.99
N VAL A 127 -12.38 -0.99 -8.76
CA VAL A 127 -11.20 -0.23 -8.35
C VAL A 127 -9.90 -1.05 -8.47
N LEU A 128 -9.94 -2.37 -8.27
CA LEU A 128 -8.75 -3.21 -8.39
C LEU A 128 -8.21 -3.27 -9.83
N ALA A 129 -9.08 -3.16 -10.84
CA ALA A 129 -8.68 -3.08 -12.24
C ALA A 129 -7.98 -1.75 -12.59
N SER A 130 -8.25 -0.69 -11.81
CA SER A 130 -7.68 0.65 -11.98
C SER A 130 -6.29 0.82 -11.35
N LEU A 131 -5.91 -0.10 -10.46
CA LEU A 131 -4.61 -0.10 -9.82
C LEU A 131 -3.50 -0.28 -10.85
N ASP A 132 -2.43 0.46 -10.67
CA ASP A 132 -1.17 0.19 -11.34
C ASP A 132 -0.47 -1.01 -10.66
N PRO A 133 -0.23 -2.14 -11.36
CA PRO A 133 0.33 -3.33 -10.75
C PRO A 133 1.65 -3.06 -10.03
N ASP A 134 1.83 -3.77 -8.91
CA ASP A 134 2.99 -3.78 -8.03
C ASP A 134 3.28 -2.47 -7.26
N VAL A 135 2.81 -1.31 -7.73
CA VAL A 135 3.15 0.01 -7.15
C VAL A 135 1.99 0.71 -6.46
N GLU A 136 0.76 0.24 -6.65
CA GLU A 136 -0.41 0.75 -5.93
C GLU A 136 -1.17 -0.37 -5.25
N ALA A 137 -1.80 0.00 -4.14
CA ALA A 137 -2.60 -0.90 -3.35
C ALA A 137 -3.99 -0.32 -3.08
N PHE A 138 -4.97 -1.22 -3.07
CA PHE A 138 -6.24 -1.01 -2.42
C PHE A 138 -6.09 -1.31 -0.94
N LEU A 139 -6.09 -0.28 -0.11
CA LEU A 139 -6.03 -0.37 1.33
C LEU A 139 -7.44 -0.27 1.90
N VAL A 140 -7.75 -1.16 2.84
CA VAL A 140 -9.04 -1.22 3.50
C VAL A 140 -8.90 -1.25 5.00
N ARG A 141 -9.86 -0.60 5.66
CA ARG A 141 -10.07 -0.67 7.09
C ARG A 141 -11.40 -1.32 7.36
N GLY A 142 -11.38 -2.48 8.00
CA GLY A 142 -12.58 -3.15 8.48
C GLY A 142 -13.33 -2.26 9.48
N ALA A 143 -14.64 -2.43 9.54
CA ALA A 143 -15.52 -1.78 10.53
C ALA A 143 -15.13 -2.07 11.99
N GLY A 144 -14.34 -3.13 12.17
CA GLY A 144 -13.69 -3.52 13.41
C GLY A 144 -14.55 -4.35 14.34
N ARG A 145 -13.86 -5.18 15.14
CA ARG A 145 -14.38 -5.88 16.33
C ARG A 145 -14.86 -4.93 17.46
N ARG A 146 -14.90 -3.63 17.21
CA ARG A 146 -15.32 -2.56 18.12
C ARG A 146 -16.80 -2.20 17.95
N GLY A 147 -17.69 -3.19 17.78
CA GLY A 147 -19.13 -3.07 18.06
C GLY A 147 -19.84 -1.79 17.58
N GLY A 148 -19.49 -1.29 16.40
CA GLY A 148 -20.15 -0.14 15.78
C GLY A 148 -20.67 -0.52 14.40
N ASP A 149 -21.68 0.20 13.93
CA ASP A 149 -22.37 0.04 12.64
C ASP A 149 -21.48 0.40 11.42
N GLY A 150 -20.16 0.28 11.58
CA GLY A 150 -19.13 0.89 10.75
C GLY A 150 -19.15 0.37 9.31
N LYS A 151 -19.07 1.30 8.37
CA LYS A 151 -18.79 1.00 6.97
C LYS A 151 -17.31 0.66 6.83
N VAL A 152 -16.96 -0.27 5.95
CA VAL A 152 -15.55 -0.49 5.58
C VAL A 152 -15.05 0.74 4.85
N GLU A 153 -13.91 1.28 5.29
CA GLU A 153 -13.26 2.40 4.61
C GLU A 153 -12.26 1.87 3.59
N GLY A 154 -12.26 2.42 2.38
CA GLY A 154 -11.37 2.00 1.30
C GLY A 154 -10.62 3.15 0.66
N PHE A 155 -9.36 2.88 0.32
CA PHE A 155 -8.44 3.84 -0.28
C PHE A 155 -7.62 3.17 -1.37
N VAL A 156 -7.31 3.92 -2.44
CA VAL A 156 -6.18 3.59 -3.32
C VAL A 156 -5.00 4.41 -2.84
N VAL A 157 -3.90 3.74 -2.53
CA VAL A 157 -2.68 4.37 -2.03
C VAL A 157 -1.48 3.81 -2.76
N PRO A 158 -0.35 4.53 -2.81
CA PRO A 158 0.90 3.95 -3.27
C PRO A 158 1.35 2.86 -2.30
N ILE A 159 1.98 1.81 -2.83
CA ILE A 159 2.32 0.60 -2.06
C ILE A 159 3.28 0.89 -0.89
N ASP A 160 4.11 1.92 -1.02
CA ASP A 160 5.04 2.33 0.03
C ASP A 160 4.34 2.84 1.30
N ALA A 161 3.16 3.45 1.17
CA ALA A 161 2.34 3.86 2.31
C ALA A 161 1.85 2.65 3.12
N CYS A 162 1.54 1.53 2.45
CA CYS A 162 1.18 0.28 3.12
C CYS A 162 2.37 -0.30 3.89
N TYR A 163 3.57 -0.31 3.27
CA TYR A 163 4.78 -0.78 3.93
C TYR A 163 5.26 0.15 5.05
N GLU A 164 5.05 1.47 4.93
CA GLU A 164 5.28 2.45 5.99
C GLU A 164 4.39 2.13 7.20
N LEU A 165 3.08 1.94 6.98
CA LEU A 165 2.14 1.56 8.04
C LEU A 165 2.60 0.27 8.73
N VAL A 166 2.90 -0.77 7.96
CA VAL A 166 3.39 -2.05 8.49
C VAL A 166 4.67 -1.87 9.30
N GLY A 167 5.65 -1.13 8.78
CA GLY A 167 6.92 -0.86 9.47
C GLY A 167 6.75 -0.03 10.73
N HIS A 168 5.77 0.87 10.76
CA HIS A 168 5.40 1.61 11.96
C HIS A 168 4.74 0.69 13.00
N LEU A 169 3.72 -0.08 12.61
CA LEU A 169 3.01 -0.99 13.50
C LEU A 169 3.92 -2.08 14.08
N ARG A 170 4.84 -2.62 13.27
CA ARG A 170 5.84 -3.59 13.73
C ARG A 170 6.71 -3.05 14.88
N ARG A 171 6.97 -1.73 14.94
CA ARG A 171 7.72 -1.10 16.04
C ARG A 171 6.89 -0.91 17.30
N LEU A 172 5.58 -0.77 17.16
CA LEU A 172 4.64 -0.57 18.27
C LEU A 172 4.07 -1.88 18.82
N TRP A 173 4.27 -3.00 18.11
CA TRP A 173 3.59 -4.24 18.42
C TRP A 173 3.99 -4.79 19.79
N GLN A 174 3.02 -4.84 20.70
CA GLN A 174 3.08 -5.57 21.96
C GLN A 174 1.92 -6.58 21.97
N GLY A 175 2.18 -7.89 22.07
CA GLY A 175 1.13 -8.92 22.14
C GLY A 175 0.55 -9.39 20.79
N PHE A 176 -0.72 -9.81 20.74
CA PHE A 176 -1.39 -10.37 19.54
C PHE A 176 -2.27 -9.35 18.80
N ASP A 177 -2.76 -8.32 19.49
CA ASP A 177 -3.65 -7.27 18.96
C ASP A 177 -2.95 -5.92 18.74
N GLY A 178 -1.63 -5.85 18.99
CA GLY A 178 -0.83 -4.61 18.92
C GLY A 178 -1.13 -3.59 20.02
N GLY A 179 -2.10 -3.85 20.91
CA GLY A 179 -2.50 -2.96 21.99
C GLY A 179 -3.11 -1.63 21.54
N LYS A 180 -3.35 -0.74 22.51
CA LYS A 180 -3.95 0.59 22.28
C LYS A 180 -3.09 1.47 21.36
N GLU A 181 -1.77 1.40 21.49
CA GLU A 181 -0.83 2.23 20.71
C GLU A 181 -0.85 1.91 19.22
N ALA A 182 -0.92 0.63 18.84
CA ALA A 182 -1.09 0.24 17.44
C ALA A 182 -2.42 0.73 16.88
N ASN A 183 -3.50 0.62 17.65
CA ASN A 183 -4.82 1.12 17.22
C ASN A 183 -4.81 2.65 17.02
N ASP A 184 -4.26 3.40 17.96
CA ASP A 184 -4.15 4.86 17.84
C ASP A 184 -3.27 5.26 16.63
N ALA A 185 -2.23 4.48 16.32
CA ALA A 185 -1.39 4.68 15.14
C ALA A 185 -2.13 4.39 13.82
N ILE A 186 -2.99 3.36 13.79
CA ILE A 186 -3.88 3.08 12.66
C ILE A 186 -4.85 4.24 12.48
N ASP A 187 -5.52 4.70 13.54
CA ASP A 187 -6.44 5.84 13.51
C ASP A 187 -5.76 7.09 12.92
N ALA A 188 -4.58 7.42 13.43
CA ALA A 188 -3.80 8.56 12.95
C ALA A 188 -3.36 8.40 11.49
N PHE A 189 -3.06 7.18 11.04
CA PHE A 189 -2.69 6.90 9.65
C PHE A 189 -3.86 7.11 8.70
N PHE A 190 -5.04 6.56 9.01
CA PHE A 190 -6.24 6.72 8.19
C PHE A 190 -6.73 8.17 8.17
N ALA A 191 -6.59 8.92 9.26
CA ALA A 191 -6.85 10.36 9.26
C ALA A 191 -5.96 11.11 8.25
N ARG A 192 -4.65 10.81 8.21
CA ARG A 192 -3.73 11.40 7.22
C ARG A 192 -4.06 10.98 5.79
N LEU A 193 -4.49 9.74 5.58
CA LEU A 193 -4.95 9.29 4.26
C LEU A 193 -6.16 10.09 3.80
N GLN A 194 -7.13 10.31 4.68
CA GLN A 194 -8.32 11.09 4.35
C GLN A 194 -7.98 12.53 3.93
N GLU A 195 -7.01 13.16 4.60
CA GLU A 195 -6.53 14.51 4.24
C GLU A 195 -5.80 14.57 2.90
N ARG A 196 -5.05 13.51 2.55
CA ARG A 196 -4.26 13.44 1.32
C ARG A 196 -5.05 12.95 0.11
N SER A 197 -6.15 12.24 0.35
CA SER A 197 -6.88 11.54 -0.70
C SER A 197 -7.89 12.42 -1.41
N VAL A 198 -7.99 12.23 -2.73
CA VAL A 198 -9.07 12.80 -3.53
C VAL A 198 -10.23 11.79 -3.58
N PRO A 199 -11.48 12.19 -3.32
CA PRO A 199 -12.63 11.29 -3.47
C PRO A 199 -12.77 10.79 -4.91
N ALA A 200 -12.94 9.47 -5.07
CA ALA A 200 -13.18 8.83 -6.36
C ALA A 200 -14.36 7.86 -6.28
N ASP A 201 -15.12 7.77 -7.37
CA ASP A 201 -16.24 6.83 -7.48
C ASP A 201 -15.68 5.40 -7.59
N ALA A 202 -15.97 4.55 -6.61
CA ALA A 202 -15.53 3.14 -6.61
C ALA A 202 -16.11 2.33 -7.79
N GLY A 203 -17.22 2.78 -8.38
CA GLY A 203 -17.92 2.14 -9.49
C GLY A 203 -17.46 2.54 -10.89
N THR A 204 -16.67 3.61 -11.02
CA THR A 204 -16.01 3.97 -12.27
C THR A 204 -14.54 3.74 -12.04
N ALA A 205 -13.96 2.69 -12.61
CA ALA A 205 -12.50 2.49 -12.55
C ALA A 205 -11.83 3.82 -12.95
N PRO A 206 -11.20 4.55 -12.01
CA PRO A 206 -10.52 5.78 -12.37
C PRO A 206 -9.51 5.42 -13.45
N ALA A 207 -9.40 6.24 -14.49
CA ALA A 207 -8.46 5.97 -15.56
C ALA A 207 -7.09 5.66 -14.93
N ARG A 208 -6.45 4.58 -15.39
CA ARG A 208 -5.03 4.36 -15.10
C ARG A 208 -4.31 5.66 -15.44
N SER A 209 -3.30 6.05 -14.66
CA SER A 209 -2.51 7.23 -15.00
C SER A 209 -1.79 6.98 -16.32
N GLU A 210 -2.46 7.20 -17.44
CA GLU A 210 -1.86 7.44 -18.72
C GLU A 210 -1.28 8.84 -18.62
N ALA A 211 0.00 8.93 -18.29
CA ALA A 211 0.72 10.19 -18.43
C ALA A 211 0.67 10.57 -19.91
N GLU A 212 -0.03 11.68 -20.20
CA GLU A 212 -0.13 12.27 -21.54
C GLU A 212 1.25 12.48 -22.17
N VAL A 213 1.28 12.25 -23.48
CA VAL A 213 2.39 12.23 -24.44
C VAL A 213 3.26 13.50 -24.42
#